data_AF-A0A9P0JUZ5-F1
#
_entry.id   AF-A0A9P0JUZ5-F1
#
_cell.length_a   1.000
_cell.length_b   1.000
_cell.length_c   1.000
_cell.angle_alpha   90.00
_cell.angle_beta   90.00
_cell.angle_gamma   90.00
#
_symmetry.space_group_name_H-M   'P 1'
#
loop_
_entity.id
_entity.type
_entity.pdbx_description
1 polymer ?
#
loop_
_entity_poly.entity_id
_entity_poly.type
_entity_poly.pdbx_seq_one_letter_code
_entity_poly.pdbx_strand_id
1 'polypeptide(L)'
;MDIEKLISIVNAKTPLWDMRDKRYQHRDVQRKLWLEVAKEMGIDDVTLIKKKWQGLRDVLRKGFNKISKGRSEDEAPLENTSTWPHFESMLFLKDIIVQRKLQGSF
;
A
#
# COMPACT_ATOMS: atom_id res chain seq x y z
N MET A 1 7.45 7.81 12.65
CA MET A 1 7.51 7.45 11.21
C MET A 1 6.32 8.05 10.53
N ASP A 2 6.59 9.04 9.68
CA ASP A 2 5.59 9.77 8.91
C ASP A 2 5.05 8.88 7.79
N ILE A 3 3.85 8.37 8.02
CA ILE A 3 3.15 7.50 7.07
C ILE A 3 2.88 8.24 5.76
N GLU A 4 2.55 9.53 5.83
CA GLU A 4 2.35 10.40 4.67
C GLU A 4 3.59 10.49 3.81
N LYS A 5 4.73 10.69 4.45
CA LYS A 5 6.02 10.76 3.76
C LYS A 5 6.33 9.43 3.09
N LEU A 6 6.11 8.31 3.78
CA LEU A 6 6.27 6.98 3.18
C LEU A 6 5.38 6.80 1.94
N ILE A 7 4.09 7.15 2.05
CA ILE A 7 3.14 7.02 0.93
C ILE A 7 3.56 7.91 -0.21
N SER A 8 3.98 9.15 0.05
CA SER A 8 4.41 10.10 -0.98
C SER A 8 5.62 9.59 -1.75
N ILE A 9 6.65 9.08 -1.05
CA ILE A 9 7.85 8.53 -1.68
C ILE A 9 7.51 7.26 -2.47
N VAL A 10 6.71 6.35 -1.90
CA VAL A 10 6.31 5.12 -2.60
C VAL A 10 5.41 5.44 -3.79
N ASN A 11 4.52 6.43 -3.69
CA ASN A 11 3.69 6.93 -4.78
C ASN A 11 4.54 7.43 -5.94
N ALA A 12 5.57 8.25 -5.65
CA ALA A 12 6.54 8.71 -6.64
C ALA A 12 7.31 7.55 -7.30
N LYS A 13 7.49 6.43 -6.58
CA LYS A 13 8.18 5.23 -7.05
C LYS A 13 7.18 4.16 -7.50
N THR A 14 6.51 4.40 -8.63
CA THR A 14 5.59 3.45 -9.29
C THR A 14 6.09 2.00 -9.34
N PRO A 15 7.38 1.67 -9.59
CA PRO A 15 7.80 0.28 -9.70
C PRO A 15 7.75 -0.51 -8.39
N LEU A 16 7.56 0.15 -7.24
CA LEU A 16 7.40 -0.52 -5.93
C LEU A 16 6.00 -1.10 -5.72
N TRP A 17 4.99 -0.46 -6.29
CA TRP A 17 3.59 -0.82 -6.06
C TRP A 17 2.82 -1.17 -7.34
N ASP A 18 3.25 -0.63 -8.47
CA ASP A 18 2.70 -0.90 -9.78
C ASP A 18 3.28 -2.19 -10.37
N MET A 19 2.44 -3.21 -10.40
CA MET A 19 2.75 -4.51 -11.00
C MET A 19 2.47 -4.57 -12.51
N ARG A 20 1.90 -3.53 -13.10
CA ARG A 20 1.79 -3.33 -14.56
C ARG A 20 3.13 -2.85 -15.14
N ASP A 21 3.98 -2.28 -14.30
CA ASP A 21 5.31 -1.86 -14.67
C ASP A 21 6.20 -3.09 -14.89
N LYS A 22 6.78 -3.24 -16.09
CA LYS A 22 7.72 -4.35 -16.39
C LYS A 22 8.90 -4.39 -15.41
N ARG A 23 9.24 -3.23 -14.82
CA ARG A 23 10.28 -3.05 -13.81
C ARG A 23 9.94 -3.72 -12.47
N TYR A 24 8.66 -4.00 -12.21
CA TYR A 24 8.21 -4.69 -11.00
C TYR A 24 8.79 -6.10 -10.87
N GLN A 25 9.02 -6.79 -11.99
CA GLN A 25 9.60 -8.15 -11.98
C GLN A 25 11.08 -8.16 -11.58
N HIS A 26 11.77 -7.02 -11.71
CA HIS A 26 13.19 -6.92 -11.36
C HIS A 26 13.35 -6.74 -9.84
N ARG A 27 13.66 -7.84 -9.15
CA ARG A 27 13.90 -7.86 -7.70
C ARG A 27 15.01 -6.89 -7.28
N ASP A 28 16.05 -6.72 -8.10
CA ASP A 28 17.14 -5.77 -7.86
C ASP A 28 16.66 -4.31 -7.88
N VAL A 29 15.75 -3.98 -8.80
CA VAL A 29 15.16 -2.64 -8.89
C VAL A 29 14.29 -2.37 -7.66
N GLN A 30 13.43 -3.31 -7.27
CA GLN A 30 12.68 -3.18 -6.02
C GLN A 30 13.59 -3.00 -4.80
N ARG A 31 14.65 -3.81 -4.69
CA ARG A 31 15.60 -3.69 -3.57
C ARG A 31 16.24 -2.31 -3.54
N LYS A 32 16.73 -1.80 -4.68
CA LYS A 32 17.32 -0.46 -4.79
C LYS A 32 16.31 0.63 -4.42
N LEU A 33 15.09 0.56 -4.94
CA LEU A 33 14.04 1.54 -4.63
C LEU A 33 13.69 1.54 -3.14
N TRP A 34 13.58 0.36 -2.51
CA TRP A 34 13.33 0.26 -1.08
C TRP A 34 14.48 0.82 -0.24
N LEU A 35 15.73 0.59 -0.63
CA LEU A 35 16.90 1.21 0.01
C LEU A 35 16.86 2.74 -0.13
N GLU A 36 16.45 3.24 -1.28
CA GLU A 36 16.36 4.68 -1.52
C GLU A 36 15.23 5.33 -0.73
N VAL A 37 14.06 4.67 -0.63
CA VAL A 37 12.96 5.05 0.28
C VAL A 37 13.45 5.10 1.73
N ALA A 38 14.26 4.11 2.12
CA ALA A 38 14.81 4.00 3.47
C ALA A 38 15.75 5.17 3.78
N LYS A 39 16.64 5.47 2.84
CA LYS A 39 17.52 6.63 2.90
C LYS A 39 16.76 7.96 2.96
N GLU A 40 15.71 8.16 2.17
CA GLU A 40 14.88 9.38 2.20
C GLU A 40 14.09 9.54 3.50
N MET A 41 13.66 8.43 4.10
CA MET A 41 13.00 8.42 5.40
C MET A 41 13.99 8.56 6.57
N GLY A 42 15.31 8.48 6.31
CA GLY A 42 16.33 8.45 7.36
C GLY A 42 16.28 7.17 8.20
N ILE A 43 15.87 6.05 7.61
CA ILE A 43 15.76 4.75 8.24
C ILE A 43 16.70 3.80 7.49
N ASP A 44 17.72 3.27 8.14
CA ASP A 44 18.57 2.24 7.52
C ASP A 44 17.87 0.87 7.42
N ASP A 45 16.82 0.68 8.23
CA ASP A 45 16.09 -0.57 8.36
C ASP A 45 14.96 -0.72 7.32
N VAL A 46 15.34 -1.15 6.11
CA VAL A 46 14.40 -1.42 5.00
C VAL A 46 13.28 -2.38 5.40
N THR A 47 13.59 -3.37 6.24
CA THR A 47 12.62 -4.38 6.71
C THR A 47 11.48 -3.74 7.45
N LEU A 48 11.77 -2.74 8.29
CA LEU A 48 10.77 -2.06 9.08
C LEU A 48 9.86 -1.20 8.20
N ILE A 49 10.40 -0.55 7.19
CA ILE A 49 9.63 0.21 6.20
C ILE A 49 8.71 -0.71 5.41
N LYS A 50 9.23 -1.85 4.94
CA LYS A 50 8.43 -2.88 4.27
C LYS A 50 7.28 -3.36 5.15
N LYS A 51 7.54 -3.66 6.42
CA LYS A 51 6.52 -4.09 7.39
C LYS A 51 5.46 -3.00 7.59
N LYS A 52 5.88 -1.73 7.67
CA LYS A 52 4.96 -0.60 7.76
C LYS A 52 4.09 -0.47 6.51
N TRP A 53 4.68 -0.52 5.33
CA TRP A 53 3.98 -0.51 4.05
C TRP A 53 3.01 -1.68 3.90
N GLN A 54 3.40 -2.86 4.35
CA GLN A 54 2.53 -4.04 4.36
C GLN A 54 1.30 -3.82 5.24
N GLY A 55 1.48 -3.25 6.45
CA GLY A 55 0.36 -2.90 7.33
C GLY A 55 -0.57 -1.86 6.70
N LEU A 56 -0.01 -0.85 6.02
CA LEU A 56 -0.78 0.16 5.29
C LEU A 56 -1.62 -0.46 4.17
N ARG A 57 -1.04 -1.38 3.39
CA ARG A 57 -1.76 -2.16 2.38
C ARG A 57 -2.86 -3.03 2.99
N ASP A 58 -2.64 -3.61 4.17
CA ASP A 58 -3.66 -4.43 4.85
C ASP A 58 -4.87 -3.57 5.27
N VAL A 59 -4.62 -2.41 5.87
CA VAL A 59 -5.68 -1.46 6.25
C VAL A 59 -6.41 -0.95 5.00
N LEU A 60 -5.69 -0.62 3.93
CA LEU A 60 -6.27 -0.25 2.64
C LEU A 60 -7.15 -1.37 2.07
N ARG A 61 -6.67 -2.63 2.08
CA ARG A 61 -7.42 -3.80 1.60
C ARG A 61 -8.69 -4.03 2.42
N LYS A 62 -8.63 -3.89 3.74
CA LYS A 62 -9.80 -4.00 4.63
C LYS A 62 -10.82 -2.90 4.34
N GLY A 63 -10.37 -1.65 4.20
CA GLY A 63 -11.22 -0.54 3.78
C GLY A 63 -11.88 -0.79 2.42
N PHE A 64 -11.11 -1.27 1.44
CA PHE A 64 -11.61 -1.57 0.10
C PHE A 64 -12.61 -2.73 0.06
N ASN A 65 -12.35 -3.81 0.82
CA ASN A 65 -13.28 -4.93 0.91
C ASN A 65 -14.60 -4.51 1.57
N LYS A 66 -14.57 -3.58 2.54
CA LYS A 66 -15.76 -3.01 3.17
C LYS A 66 -16.58 -2.15 2.19
N ILE A 67 -15.91 -1.30 1.39
CA ILE A 67 -16.56 -0.48 0.34
C ILE A 67 -17.12 -1.37 -0.79
N SER A 68 -16.34 -2.34 -1.24
CA SER A 68 -16.70 -3.24 -2.36
C SER A 68 -17.75 -4.30 -1.99
N LYS A 69 -17.83 -4.72 -0.73
CA LYS A 69 -18.81 -5.73 -0.28
C LYS A 69 -20.15 -5.17 0.21
N GLY A 70 -20.31 -3.85 0.34
CA GLY A 70 -21.60 -3.20 0.63
C GLY A 70 -22.54 -3.97 1.57
N ARG A 71 -22.48 -3.66 2.88
CA ARG A 71 -23.35 -4.22 3.94
C ARG A 71 -23.08 -5.69 4.28
N SER A 72 -22.26 -5.92 5.29
CA SER A 72 -22.56 -6.97 6.24
C SER A 72 -22.25 -6.41 7.62
N GLU A 73 -23.30 -6.25 8.41
CA GLU A 73 -23.23 -6.10 9.87
C GLU A 73 -22.37 -7.24 10.44
N ASP A 74 -21.80 -7.03 11.63
CA ASP A 74 -20.94 -7.98 12.36
C ASP A 74 -19.48 -8.05 11.93
N GLU A 75 -18.74 -6.96 12.10
CA GLU A 75 -17.45 -7.03 12.82
C GLU A 75 -16.99 -5.62 13.20
N ALA A 76 -16.77 -5.43 14.51
CA ALA A 76 -16.17 -4.30 15.23
C ALA A 76 -16.18 -2.91 14.54
N PRO A 77 -16.74 -1.86 15.18
CA PRO A 77 -16.64 -0.49 14.69
C PRO A 77 -15.18 -0.14 14.44
N LEU A 78 -14.81 -0.01 13.17
CA LEU A 78 -13.73 0.86 12.78
C LEU A 78 -14.21 2.29 13.04
N GLU A 79 -14.26 2.70 14.32
CA GLU A 79 -14.37 4.12 14.70
C GLU A 79 -13.21 4.96 14.11
N ASN A 80 -12.23 4.32 13.48
CA ASN A 80 -11.07 4.96 12.86
C ASN A 80 -11.10 5.04 11.32
N THR A 81 -12.22 4.75 10.63
CA THR A 81 -12.28 4.97 9.17
C THR A 81 -12.65 6.40 8.75
N SER A 82 -13.15 7.24 9.66
CA SER A 82 -13.42 8.65 9.34
C SER A 82 -12.18 9.56 9.50
N THR A 83 -11.10 9.03 10.05
CA THR A 83 -9.88 9.78 10.43
C THR A 83 -8.63 9.20 9.79
N TRP A 84 -8.75 8.59 8.60
CA TRP A 84 -7.58 8.10 7.87
C TRP A 84 -7.27 9.04 6.69
N PRO A 85 -6.60 10.20 6.94
CA PRO A 85 -6.24 11.15 5.89
C PRO A 85 -5.35 10.52 4.81
N HIS A 86 -4.65 9.44 5.15
CA HIS A 86 -3.80 8.68 4.25
C HIS A 86 -4.57 7.77 3.28
N PHE A 87 -5.86 7.57 3.51
CA PHE A 87 -6.71 6.76 2.65
C PHE A 87 -6.79 7.38 1.25
N GLU A 88 -6.99 8.70 1.17
CA GLU A 88 -7.00 9.43 -0.11
C GLU A 88 -5.65 9.34 -0.81
N SER A 89 -4.57 9.58 -0.06
CA SER A 89 -3.20 9.43 -0.57
C SER A 89 -2.87 8.02 -1.02
N MET A 90 -3.63 6.98 -0.65
CA MET A 90 -3.44 5.60 -1.12
C MET A 90 -4.49 5.14 -2.15
N LEU A 91 -5.46 5.99 -2.53
CA LEU A 91 -6.45 5.64 -3.56
C LEU A 91 -5.79 5.32 -4.90
N PHE A 92 -4.59 5.83 -5.20
CA PHE A 92 -3.88 5.48 -6.44
C PHE A 92 -3.55 3.98 -6.54
N LEU A 93 -3.32 3.30 -5.41
CA LEU A 93 -3.06 1.85 -5.36
C LEU A 93 -4.32 1.02 -5.61
N LYS A 94 -5.51 1.63 -5.49
CA LYS A 94 -6.78 0.90 -5.54
C LYS A 94 -6.95 0.11 -6.83
N ASP A 95 -6.61 0.74 -7.95
CA ASP A 95 -6.80 0.18 -9.29
C ASP A 95 -6.01 -1.13 -9.43
N ILE A 96 -4.80 -1.13 -8.88
CA ILE A 96 -3.88 -2.26 -8.93
C ILE A 96 -4.26 -3.38 -7.94
N ILE A 97 -4.71 -3.03 -6.75
CA ILE A 97 -5.13 -4.02 -5.74
C ILE A 97 -6.44 -4.70 -6.15
N VAL A 98 -7.38 -3.95 -6.74
CA VAL A 98 -8.64 -4.48 -7.27
C VAL A 98 -8.38 -5.44 -8.43
N GLN A 99 -7.48 -5.10 -9.35
CA GLN A 99 -7.04 -5.99 -10.44
C GLN A 99 -6.50 -7.34 -9.91
N ARG A 100 -5.78 -7.33 -8.78
CA ARG A 100 -5.27 -8.57 -8.18
C ARG A 100 -6.38 -9.48 -7.63
N LYS A 101 -7.53 -8.93 -7.21
CA LYS A 101 -8.69 -9.73 -6.78
C LYS A 101 -9.38 -10.41 -7.97
N LEU A 102 -9.26 -9.84 -9.18
CA LEU A 102 -9.79 -10.39 -10.42
C LEU A 102 -8.93 -11.51 -11.03
N GLN A 103 -7.60 -11.49 -10.86
CA GLN A 103 -6.72 -12.57 -11.35
C GLN A 103 -6.59 -13.79 -10.42
N GLY A 104 -7.38 -13.86 -9.34
CA GLY A 104 -7.27 -14.89 -8.30
C GLY A 104 -8.41 -15.92 -8.26
N SER A 105 -9.15 -16.13 -9.34
CA SER A 105 -10.07 -17.28 -9.47
C SER A 105 -10.35 -17.58 -10.94
N PHE A 106 -9.57 -18.51 -11.50
CA PHE A 106 -10.02 -19.50 -12.47
C PHE A 106 -9.32 -20.82 -12.13
#